data_AF-A0A848Y6I2-F1
#
_entry.id   AF-A0A848Y6I2-F1
#
_cell.length_a   1.000
_cell.length_b   1.000
_cell.length_c   1.000
_cell.angle_alpha   90.00
_cell.angle_beta   90.00
_cell.angle_gamma   90.00
#
_symmetry.space_group_name_H-M   'P 1'
#
loop_
_entity.id
_entity.type
_entity.pdbx_description
1 polymer ?
#
loop_
_entity_poly.entity_id
_entity_poly.type
_entity_poly.pdbx_seq_one_letter_code
_entity_poly.pdbx_strand_id
1 'polypeptide(L)'
;MTKHRGKGMASINYPIGMNLGGDPSQALVHSNPDGKFTVALSSIDLGQGMKQVTRQICAETLGVPVADVYVDTADSDTGPHCMGSFASRG
;
A
#
# COMPACT_ATOMS: atom_id res chain seq x y z
N MET A 1 -29.10 -3.32 -42.98
CA MET A 1 -27.65 -3.03 -42.92
C MET A 1 -27.04 -3.94 -41.86
N THR A 2 -26.16 -4.85 -42.24
CA THR A 2 -25.57 -5.87 -41.35
C THR A 2 -24.45 -5.26 -40.51
N LYS A 3 -24.50 -5.41 -39.18
CA LYS A 3 -23.43 -4.95 -38.28
C LYS A 3 -22.30 -5.99 -38.22
N HIS A 4 -21.06 -5.54 -38.41
CA HIS A 4 -19.87 -6.38 -38.25
C HIS A 4 -19.19 -6.10 -36.91
N ARG A 5 -18.58 -7.13 -36.30
CA ARG A 5 -17.76 -6.98 -35.09
C ARG A 5 -16.32 -6.65 -35.49
N GLY A 6 -15.74 -5.62 -34.87
CA GLY A 6 -14.31 -5.31 -34.95
C GLY A 6 -13.57 -5.82 -33.71
N LYS A 7 -12.25 -5.97 -33.82
CA LYS A 7 -11.34 -6.20 -32.69
C LYS A 7 -10.20 -5.18 -32.77
N GLY A 8 -9.72 -4.72 -31.62
CA GLY A 8 -8.56 -3.84 -31.48
C GLY A 8 -7.68 -4.30 -30.33
N MET A 9 -6.40 -3.95 -30.40
CA MET A 9 -5.42 -4.19 -29.34
C MET A 9 -4.73 -2.88 -28.98
N ALA A 10 -4.42 -2.72 -27.71
CA ALA A 10 -3.61 -1.62 -27.20
C ALA A 10 -2.68 -2.15 -26.10
N SER A 11 -1.55 -1.47 -25.93
CA SER A 11 -0.64 -1.65 -24.80
C SER A 11 -0.38 -0.29 -24.15
N ILE A 12 -0.09 -0.30 -22.86
CA ILE A 12 0.25 0.91 -22.11
C ILE A 12 1.46 0.62 -21.22
N ASN A 13 2.27 1.65 -21.02
CA ASN A 13 3.29 1.69 -19.99
C ASN A 13 2.93 2.81 -19.01
N TYR A 14 2.90 2.51 -17.72
CA TYR A 14 2.70 3.49 -16.66
C TYR A 14 3.76 3.29 -15.58
N PRO A 15 4.61 4.30 -15.32
CA PRO A 15 5.63 4.19 -14.29
C PRO A 15 5.01 4.14 -12.89
N ILE A 16 5.73 3.54 -11.95
CA ILE A 16 5.35 3.45 -10.54
C ILE A 16 6.10 4.52 -9.75
N GLY A 17 5.38 5.33 -8.97
CA GLY A 17 5.97 6.41 -8.19
C GLY A 17 6.26 7.68 -8.99
N MET A 18 6.84 8.66 -8.30
CA MET A 18 7.20 9.96 -8.87
C MET A 18 8.60 9.91 -9.48
N ASN A 19 8.81 10.65 -10.58
CA ASN A 19 10.10 10.67 -11.27
C ASN A 19 11.24 11.07 -10.29
N LEU A 20 12.40 10.41 -10.44
CA LEU A 20 13.64 10.66 -9.69
C LEU A 20 13.58 10.30 -8.18
N GLY A 21 12.61 9.50 -7.74
CA GLY A 21 12.54 9.00 -6.35
C GLY A 21 12.18 10.08 -5.32
N GLY A 22 11.53 11.15 -5.77
CA GLY A 22 11.12 12.28 -4.94
C GLY A 22 9.93 12.01 -4.02
N ASP A 23 9.47 10.77 -3.93
CA ASP A 23 8.29 10.33 -3.18
C ASP A 23 8.64 9.25 -2.16
N PRO A 24 9.36 9.57 -1.07
CA PRO A 24 9.65 8.61 -0.01
C PRO A 24 8.42 8.31 0.85
N SER A 25 8.36 7.09 1.38
CA SER A 25 7.42 6.65 2.41
C SER A 25 8.14 5.84 3.48
N GLN A 26 7.58 5.87 4.69
CA GLN A 26 8.08 5.16 5.85
C GLN A 26 6.96 4.38 6.53
N ALA A 27 7.35 3.36 7.29
CA ALA A 27 6.48 2.61 8.18
C ALA A 27 7.22 2.37 9.50
N LEU A 28 6.49 2.40 10.61
CA LEU A 28 7.01 2.01 11.92
C LEU A 28 6.34 0.71 12.34
N VAL A 29 7.12 -0.28 12.77
CA VAL A 29 6.60 -1.57 13.23
C VAL A 29 6.90 -1.70 14.72
N HIS A 30 5.85 -1.80 15.52
CA HIS A 30 5.93 -1.94 16.98
C HIS A 30 5.47 -3.34 17.38
N SER A 31 6.25 -4.00 18.25
CA SER A 31 5.79 -5.19 18.96
C SER A 31 4.93 -4.76 20.16
N ASN A 32 3.82 -5.46 20.37
CA ASN A 32 2.90 -5.23 21.47
C ASN A 32 3.13 -6.29 22.57
N PRO A 33 2.81 -6.01 23.85
CA PRO A 33 2.96 -6.97 24.95
C PRO A 33 2.17 -8.28 24.81
N ASP A 34 1.12 -8.30 23.98
CA ASP A 34 0.30 -9.48 23.69
C ASP A 34 0.92 -10.39 22.60
N GLY A 35 2.11 -10.07 22.12
CA GLY A 35 2.82 -10.80 21.07
C GLY A 35 2.38 -10.44 19.65
N LYS A 36 1.50 -9.45 19.49
CA LYS A 36 1.06 -8.93 18.19
C LYS A 36 1.89 -7.73 17.75
N PHE A 37 1.64 -7.27 16.53
CA PHE A 37 2.39 -6.17 15.93
C PHE A 37 1.46 -5.08 15.42
N THR A 38 1.87 -3.83 15.61
CA THR A 38 1.21 -2.66 15.04
C THR A 38 2.13 -2.03 14.00
N VAL A 39 1.62 -1.80 12.80
CA VAL A 39 2.32 -1.03 11.75
C VAL A 39 1.67 0.34 11.66
N ALA A 40 2.42 1.41 11.97
CA ALA A 40 2.00 2.78 11.70
C ALA A 40 2.49 3.20 10.30
N LEU A 41 1.55 3.62 9.45
CA LEU A 41 1.79 3.94 8.03
C LEU A 41 0.97 5.16 7.60
N SER A 42 1.58 6.18 7.02
CA SER A 42 0.82 7.37 6.57
C SER A 42 0.29 7.30 5.14
N SER A 43 0.49 6.18 4.43
CA SER A 43 -0.19 5.92 3.17
C SER A 43 -1.69 5.75 3.38
N ILE A 44 -2.47 6.51 2.62
CA ILE A 44 -3.93 6.52 2.71
C ILE A 44 -4.51 5.32 1.95
N ASP A 45 -5.39 4.59 2.59
CA ASP A 45 -6.23 3.60 1.91
C ASP A 45 -7.50 4.28 1.37
N LEU A 46 -7.60 4.35 0.04
CA LEU A 46 -8.75 4.87 -0.71
C LEU A 46 -9.71 3.75 -1.13
N GLY A 47 -9.46 2.51 -0.68
CA GLY A 47 -10.19 1.30 -1.09
C GLY A 47 -9.39 0.40 -2.04
N GLN A 48 -8.14 0.77 -2.38
CA GLN A 48 -7.24 -0.08 -3.16
C GLN A 48 -6.65 -1.24 -2.36
N GLY A 49 -6.80 -1.23 -1.03
CA GLY A 49 -6.36 -2.32 -0.16
C GLY A 49 -4.97 -2.13 0.46
N MET A 50 -4.55 -0.88 0.65
CA MET A 50 -3.26 -0.54 1.27
C MET A 50 -3.10 -1.20 2.65
N LYS A 51 -4.12 -1.09 3.51
CA LYS A 51 -4.08 -1.69 4.85
C LYS A 51 -3.88 -3.20 4.78
N GLN A 52 -4.50 -3.86 3.80
CA GLN A 52 -4.45 -5.30 3.65
C GLN A 52 -3.10 -5.78 3.13
N VAL A 53 -2.52 -5.12 2.13
CA VAL A 53 -1.22 -5.51 1.59
C VAL A 53 -0.10 -5.24 2.59
N THR A 54 -0.10 -4.10 3.29
CA THR A 54 0.90 -3.80 4.33
C THR A 54 0.87 -4.82 5.45
N ARG A 55 -0.33 -5.24 5.87
CA ARG A 55 -0.51 -6.28 6.89
C ARG A 55 0.14 -7.60 6.48
N GLN A 56 -0.03 -8.00 5.22
CA GLN A 56 0.57 -9.21 4.66
C GLN A 56 2.08 -9.10 4.56
N ILE A 57 2.60 -7.98 4.05
CA ILE A 57 4.05 -7.71 3.94
C ILE A 57 4.72 -7.82 5.31
N CYS A 58 4.15 -7.16 6.33
CA CYS A 58 4.71 -7.19 7.68
C CYS A 58 4.65 -8.60 8.28
N ALA A 59 3.52 -9.30 8.14
CA ALA A 59 3.34 -10.65 8.66
C ALA A 59 4.33 -11.64 8.04
N GLU A 60 4.50 -11.59 6.70
CA GLU A 60 5.48 -12.41 5.98
C GLU A 60 6.91 -12.12 6.43
N THR A 61 7.27 -10.83 6.53
CA THR A 61 8.61 -10.40 6.93
C THR A 61 8.97 -10.88 8.35
N LEU A 62 8.00 -10.86 9.27
CA LEU A 62 8.19 -11.26 10.66
C LEU A 62 7.97 -12.76 10.91
N GLY A 63 7.42 -13.50 9.94
CA GLY A 63 7.10 -14.92 10.09
C GLY A 63 5.93 -15.19 11.05
N VAL A 64 4.94 -14.28 11.11
CA VAL A 64 3.78 -14.38 12.01
C VAL A 64 2.47 -14.50 11.22
N PRO A 65 1.37 -14.97 11.84
CA PRO A 65 0.05 -14.94 11.22
C PRO A 65 -0.37 -13.51 10.85
N VAL A 66 -0.99 -13.33 9.68
CA VAL A 66 -1.57 -12.04 9.26
C VAL A 66 -2.52 -11.49 10.33
N ALA A 67 -3.28 -12.37 11.00
CA ALA A 67 -4.20 -12.04 12.09
C ALA A 67 -3.53 -11.27 13.26
N ASP A 68 -2.22 -11.43 13.45
CA ASP A 68 -1.45 -10.84 14.54
C ASP A 68 -0.82 -9.50 14.19
N VAL A 69 -1.04 -9.00 12.97
CA VAL A 69 -0.61 -7.66 12.55
C VAL A 69 -1.82 -6.73 12.46
N TYR A 70 -1.78 -5.59 13.11
CA TYR A 70 -2.70 -4.47 12.91
C TYR A 70 -2.00 -3.34 12.15
N VAL A 71 -2.72 -2.65 11.27
CA VAL A 71 -2.17 -1.52 10.51
C VAL A 71 -2.97 -0.28 10.85
N ASP A 72 -2.28 0.69 11.46
CA ASP A 72 -2.80 2.02 11.72
C ASP A 72 -2.36 2.97 10.61
N THR A 73 -3.29 3.77 10.09
CA THR A 73 -3.00 4.63 8.94
C THR A 73 -3.64 6.00 9.01
N ALA A 74 -3.09 6.93 8.23
CA ALA A 74 -3.71 8.23 7.94
C ALA A 74 -3.79 9.17 9.15
N ASP A 75 -2.84 9.06 10.09
CA ASP A 75 -2.67 9.98 11.21
C ASP A 75 -1.38 10.79 11.03
N SER A 76 -1.50 12.10 10.88
CA SER A 76 -0.36 13.01 10.75
C SER A 76 0.36 13.31 12.08
N ASP A 77 -0.29 13.07 13.21
CA ASP A 77 0.28 13.36 14.52
C ASP A 77 1.20 12.21 14.98
N THR A 78 0.87 10.97 14.63
CA THR A 78 1.59 9.77 15.09
C THR A 78 2.25 8.95 13.98
N GLY A 79 1.83 9.12 12.72
CA GLY A 79 2.33 8.36 11.59
C GLY A 79 3.66 8.91 11.02
N PRO A 80 4.52 8.05 10.45
CA PRO A 80 5.76 8.50 9.82
C PRO A 80 5.50 9.18 8.47
N HIS A 81 6.50 9.84 7.87
CA HIS A 81 6.27 10.58 6.62
C HIS A 81 5.81 9.67 5.47
N CYS A 82 4.81 10.13 4.70
CA CYS A 82 4.40 9.56 3.42
C CYS A 82 4.03 10.69 2.45
N MET A 83 4.54 10.62 1.22
CA MET A 83 4.20 11.61 0.18
C MET A 83 2.72 11.55 -0.25
N GLY A 84 2.06 10.40 -0.05
CA GLY A 84 0.64 10.21 -0.32
C GLY A 84 0.33 9.00 -1.21
N SER A 85 -0.96 8.76 -1.45
CA SER A 85 -1.46 7.65 -2.26
C SER A 85 -1.82 8.11 -3.67
N PHE A 86 -0.83 8.08 -4.56
CA PHE A 86 -0.94 8.48 -5.98
C PHE A 86 0.07 7.70 -6.82
N ALA A 87 0.04 7.85 -8.15
CA ALA A 87 1.04 7.26 -9.07
C ALA A 87 1.31 5.75 -8.89
N SER A 88 0.30 4.99 -8.43
CA SER A 88 0.40 3.54 -8.19
C SER A 88 1.59 3.12 -7.33
N ARG A 89 2.08 4.01 -6.45
CA ARG A 89 3.34 3.85 -5.68
C ARG A 89 3.21 3.04 -4.38
N GLY A 90 1.97 2.74 -4.02
CA GLY A 90 1.59 2.18 -2.73
C GLY A 90 1.55 0.66 -2.73
#